data_AF-A0A2G2VY19-F1
#
_entry.id   AF-A0A2G2VY19-F1
#
_cell.length_a   1.000
_cell.length_b   1.000
_cell.length_c   1.000
_cell.angle_alpha   90.00
_cell.angle_beta   90.00
_cell.angle_gamma   90.00
#
_symmetry.space_group_name_H-M   'P 1'
#
loop_
_entity.id
_entity.type
_entity.pdbx_description
1 polymer ?
#
loop_
_entity_poly.entity_id
_entity_poly.type
_entity_poly.pdbx_seq_one_letter_code
_entity_poly.pdbx_strand_id
1 'polypeptide(L)'
;MDEMKEQEEELTEDMEEDPEKEEYGPIDFNDGEDGGKTTLLKILAGKHMVGGKEVVRVLNFSAFHDTHLVCSGDLAYLGESWSKTVGTVGEIPLQGDFSAEHMIFGVEGVDPVRREKLIELLDIDLQWRMHKVSDGQRRRVQICMGLLHPYKVLLLDEVTVDLDVVARMDLLDFFKEECEERGATIVYATHIFDGLETWATDLVYIQDGVLKRSEKLPELPELKSAPNLLSVVENWLRSETTIEKKKPLPAPPKVQKSSPFVSSPFQSSRHMAYFR
;
A
#
# COMPACT_ATOMS: atom_id res chain seq x y z
N MET A 1 -5.70 -25.19 44.04
CA MET A 1 -6.45 -24.15 43.30
C MET A 1 -6.10 -22.75 43.80
N ASP A 2 -4.97 -22.58 44.49
CA ASP A 2 -4.54 -21.29 45.06
C ASP A 2 -3.11 -20.87 44.64
N GLU A 3 -2.42 -21.64 43.80
CA GLU A 3 -1.08 -21.26 43.28
C GLU A 3 -1.12 -20.69 41.85
N MET A 4 -2.29 -20.63 41.20
CA MET A 4 -2.46 -20.02 39.87
C MET A 4 -3.03 -18.59 39.92
N LYS A 5 -3.37 -18.07 41.10
CA LYS A 5 -3.91 -16.71 41.25
C LYS A 5 -2.88 -15.66 41.66
N GLU A 6 -1.75 -16.07 42.25
CA GLU A 6 -0.67 -15.13 42.62
C GLU A 6 0.25 -14.75 41.45
N GLN A 7 0.20 -15.45 40.31
CA GLN A 7 0.95 -15.08 39.11
C GLN A 7 0.20 -14.10 38.18
N GLU A 8 -1.09 -13.85 38.40
CA GLU A 8 -1.88 -12.86 37.63
C GLU A 8 -1.83 -11.45 38.23
N GLU A 9 -1.35 -11.29 39.47
CA GLU A 9 -1.33 -10.00 40.17
C GLU A 9 0.05 -9.31 40.13
N GLU A 10 1.11 -10.02 39.72
CA GLU A 10 2.48 -9.47 39.60
C GLU A 10 2.76 -8.86 38.20
N LEU A 11 1.82 -8.98 37.25
CA LEU A 11 1.91 -8.44 35.88
C LEU A 11 1.24 -7.06 35.71
N THR A 12 0.70 -6.48 36.79
CA THR A 12 -0.10 -5.23 36.73
C THR A 12 0.52 -4.01 37.43
N GLU A 13 1.75 -4.06 37.95
CA GLU A 13 2.35 -2.90 38.67
C GLU A 13 3.56 -2.22 38.01
N ASP A 14 4.10 -2.69 36.88
CA ASP A 14 5.22 -1.99 36.20
C ASP A 14 4.77 -0.98 35.11
N MET A 15 3.71 -0.21 35.37
CA MET A 15 3.25 0.89 34.51
C MET A 15 3.51 2.29 35.12
N GLU A 16 4.63 2.49 35.81
CA GLU A 16 5.08 3.83 36.22
C GLU A 16 6.19 4.40 35.32
N GLU A 17 5.79 5.43 34.58
CA GLU A 17 6.55 6.60 34.10
C GLU A 17 7.83 6.38 33.28
N ASP A 18 7.66 6.27 31.96
CA ASP A 18 8.71 6.56 30.98
C ASP A 18 8.83 8.10 30.76
N PRO A 19 9.94 8.75 31.12
CA PRO A 19 10.04 10.22 31.21
C PRO A 19 10.37 10.94 29.89
N GLU A 20 10.21 10.29 28.73
CA GLU A 20 10.43 10.91 27.41
C GLU A 20 9.18 10.82 26.51
N LYS A 21 8.08 11.45 26.94
CA LYS A 21 7.01 11.82 26.01
C LYS A 21 7.48 13.03 25.17
N GLU A 22 8.32 12.78 24.17
CA GLU A 22 8.35 13.65 23.00
C GLU A 22 6.98 13.55 22.34
N GLU A 23 6.21 14.64 22.43
CA GLU A 23 4.88 14.78 21.88
C GLU A 23 4.99 14.86 20.34
N TYR A 24 5.20 13.70 19.71
CA TYR A 24 5.08 13.57 18.26
C TYR A 24 3.60 13.75 17.92
N GLY A 25 3.29 14.86 17.25
CA GLY A 25 1.95 15.17 16.77
C GLY A 25 1.38 14.03 15.93
N PRO A 26 0.04 13.93 15.81
CA PRO A 26 -0.60 12.89 15.02
C PRO A 26 -0.02 12.90 13.61
N ILE A 27 0.45 11.75 13.16
CA ILE A 27 0.89 11.53 11.78
C ILE A 27 -0.32 11.86 10.91
N ASP A 28 -0.20 12.89 10.07
CA ASP A 28 -1.28 13.28 9.17
C ASP A 28 -1.38 12.21 8.06
N PHE A 29 -2.36 11.33 8.19
CA PHE A 29 -2.66 10.27 7.21
C PHE A 29 -3.37 10.81 5.95
N ASN A 30 -3.55 12.13 5.82
CA ASN A 30 -4.24 12.76 4.67
C ASN A 30 -3.31 13.02 3.47
N ASP A 31 -2.77 11.96 2.88
CA ASP A 31 -2.52 11.99 1.42
C ASP A 31 -3.86 11.62 0.76
N GLY A 32 -4.59 12.66 0.36
CA GLY A 32 -6.05 12.71 0.19
C GLY A 32 -6.71 11.92 -0.95
N GLU A 33 -6.17 10.78 -1.39
CA GLU A 33 -6.84 9.90 -2.37
C GLU A 33 -6.92 8.41 -1.96
N ASP A 34 -6.00 7.89 -1.13
CA ASP A 34 -5.87 6.43 -0.92
C ASP A 34 -6.44 5.87 0.40
N GLY A 35 -7.04 6.72 1.24
CA GLY A 35 -7.58 6.32 2.55
C GLY A 35 -6.55 5.81 3.56
N GLY A 36 -5.24 6.01 3.28
CA GLY A 36 -4.11 5.62 4.12
C GLY A 36 -3.40 4.31 3.76
N LYS A 37 -3.82 3.62 2.69
CA LYS A 37 -3.20 2.35 2.23
C LYS A 37 -1.73 2.53 1.86
N THR A 38 -1.46 3.43 0.93
CA THR A 38 -0.12 3.82 0.46
C THR A 38 0.80 4.21 1.61
N THR A 39 0.29 5.03 2.54
CA THR A 39 1.04 5.46 3.73
C THR A 39 1.39 4.27 4.64
N LEU A 40 0.46 3.35 4.87
CA LEU A 40 0.73 2.13 5.65
C LEU A 40 1.84 1.30 5.01
N LEU A 41 1.78 1.05 3.70
CA LEU A 41 2.81 0.27 3.02
C LEU A 41 4.17 0.98 3.07
N LYS A 42 4.21 2.31 2.91
CA LYS A 42 5.45 3.08 3.03
C LYS A 42 6.07 2.99 4.43
N ILE A 43 5.26 2.94 5.49
CA ILE A 43 5.72 2.71 6.87
C ILE A 43 6.28 1.29 7.02
N LEU A 44 5.55 0.26 6.55
CA LEU A 44 6.00 -1.13 6.57
C LEU A 44 7.28 -1.35 5.77
N ALA A 45 7.45 -0.60 4.67
CA ALA A 45 8.64 -0.60 3.83
C ALA A 45 9.86 0.11 4.47
N GLY A 46 9.70 0.71 5.66
CA GLY A 46 10.75 1.48 6.31
C GLY A 46 11.04 2.83 5.64
N LYS A 47 10.15 3.32 4.77
CA LYS A 47 10.33 4.61 4.08
C LYS A 47 9.88 5.81 4.91
N HIS A 48 9.04 5.59 5.92
CA HIS A 48 8.55 6.62 6.83
C HIS A 48 8.82 6.19 8.27
N MET A 49 9.37 7.12 9.05
CA MET A 49 9.60 6.92 10.48
C MET A 49 8.30 7.20 11.23
N VAL A 50 8.00 6.37 12.21
CA VAL A 50 6.91 6.57 13.17
C VAL A 50 7.51 6.77 14.56
N GLY A 51 6.74 7.38 15.47
CA GLY A 51 7.20 7.58 16.85
C GLY A 51 7.42 6.23 17.55
N GLY A 52 8.60 6.05 18.16
CA GLY A 52 9.00 4.82 18.86
C GLY A 52 9.75 3.80 17.99
N LYS A 53 10.84 3.24 18.52
CA LYS A 53 11.78 2.40 17.74
C LYS A 53 11.22 1.03 17.30
N GLU A 54 10.29 0.49 18.08
CA GLU A 54 9.84 -0.91 17.96
C GLU A 54 8.34 -1.05 17.66
N VAL A 55 7.70 0.06 17.27
CA VAL A 55 6.25 0.11 17.04
C VAL A 55 5.83 -0.69 15.81
N VAL A 56 6.67 -0.69 14.77
CA VAL A 56 6.39 -1.41 13.52
C VAL A 56 7.52 -2.39 13.25
N ARG A 57 7.16 -3.68 13.15
CA ARG A 57 8.10 -4.76 12.91
C ARG A 57 7.71 -5.58 11.68
N VAL A 58 8.71 -5.95 10.90
CA VAL A 58 8.58 -6.85 9.75
C VAL A 58 9.64 -7.95 9.89
N LEU A 59 9.24 -9.22 9.76
CA LEU A 59 10.12 -10.38 10.02
C LEU A 59 10.85 -10.31 11.38
N ASN A 60 10.19 -9.72 12.40
CA ASN A 60 10.72 -9.49 13.75
C ASN A 60 11.85 -8.43 13.86
N PHE A 61 12.07 -7.64 12.82
CA PHE A 61 13.00 -6.49 12.82
C PHE A 61 12.23 -5.17 12.75
N SER A 62 12.79 -4.09 13.29
CA SER A 62 12.20 -2.75 13.18
C SER A 62 12.13 -2.31 11.73
N ALA A 63 10.94 -1.94 11.24
CA ALA A 63 10.74 -1.62 9.82
C ALA A 63 11.59 -0.42 9.37
N PHE A 64 11.76 0.60 10.21
CA PHE A 64 12.52 1.81 9.87
C PHE A 64 13.97 1.77 10.37
N HIS A 65 14.21 1.27 11.59
CA HIS A 65 15.54 1.35 12.19
C HIS A 65 16.48 0.21 11.78
N ASP A 66 15.93 -0.90 11.29
CA ASP A 66 16.72 -2.03 10.81
C ASP A 66 16.78 -2.06 9.28
N THR A 67 17.92 -1.63 8.74
CA THR A 67 18.16 -1.64 7.29
C THR A 67 18.44 -3.04 6.75
N HIS A 68 18.65 -4.05 7.60
CA HIS A 68 18.92 -5.41 7.18
C HIS A 68 17.80 -5.95 6.28
N LEU A 69 16.54 -5.63 6.57
CA LEU A 69 15.38 -6.05 5.78
C LEU A 69 15.46 -5.62 4.31
N VAL A 70 15.86 -4.36 4.08
CA VAL A 70 15.95 -3.77 2.74
C VAL A 70 17.25 -4.20 2.06
N CYS A 71 18.35 -4.26 2.79
CA CYS A 71 19.67 -4.62 2.24
C CYS A 71 19.80 -6.12 1.91
N SER A 72 19.11 -7.00 2.64
CA SER A 72 19.11 -8.45 2.39
C SER A 72 18.23 -8.86 1.21
N GLY A 73 17.30 -7.98 0.78
CA GLY A 73 16.27 -8.32 -0.20
C GLY A 73 15.10 -9.11 0.38
N ASP A 74 15.08 -9.38 1.69
CA ASP A 74 13.99 -10.09 2.36
C ASP A 74 12.66 -9.31 2.28
N LEU A 75 12.72 -7.97 2.24
CA LEU A 75 11.58 -7.08 2.07
C LEU A 75 11.68 -6.32 0.73
N ALA A 76 10.69 -6.51 -0.14
CA ALA A 76 10.55 -5.79 -1.40
C ALA A 76 9.32 -4.87 -1.36
N TYR A 77 9.44 -3.67 -1.94
CA TYR A 77 8.33 -2.72 -2.09
C TYR A 77 8.22 -2.27 -3.55
N LEU A 78 7.04 -2.49 -4.14
CA LEU A 78 6.67 -2.01 -5.47
C LEU A 78 5.61 -0.92 -5.33
N GLY A 79 6.05 0.33 -5.53
CA GLY A 79 5.20 1.52 -5.44
C GLY A 79 4.62 1.97 -6.77
N GLU A 80 3.72 2.95 -6.71
CA GLU A 80 3.14 3.62 -7.87
C GLU A 80 4.21 4.41 -8.66
N SER A 81 5.09 5.17 -7.98
CA SER A 81 6.16 5.94 -8.63
C SER A 81 7.52 5.24 -8.61
N TRP A 82 8.12 5.10 -9.80
CA TRP A 82 9.54 4.81 -10.01
C TRP A 82 10.27 6.10 -10.39
N SER A 83 10.21 7.08 -9.48
CA SER A 83 10.99 8.30 -9.60
C SER A 83 12.34 8.11 -8.90
N LYS A 84 13.41 8.65 -9.48
CA LYS A 84 14.65 8.84 -8.73
C LYS A 84 14.53 10.19 -8.05
N THR A 85 14.40 10.22 -6.73
CA THR A 85 14.49 11.49 -5.98
C THR A 85 15.94 11.96 -6.03
N VAL A 86 16.23 12.92 -6.91
CA VAL A 86 17.51 13.63 -6.89
C VAL A 86 17.31 14.88 -6.06
N GLY A 87 18.10 15.04 -4.99
CA GLY A 87 17.89 16.03 -3.91
C GLY A 87 17.87 17.52 -4.30
N THR A 88 17.85 17.87 -5.59
CA THR A 88 17.81 19.25 -6.08
C THR A 88 16.71 19.49 -7.14
N VAL A 89 16.10 18.46 -7.74
CA VAL A 89 15.19 18.62 -8.90
C VAL A 89 13.88 17.83 -8.76
N GLY A 90 13.67 17.12 -7.66
CA GLY A 90 12.42 16.35 -7.44
C GLY A 90 12.41 15.01 -8.18
N GLU A 91 11.22 14.52 -8.50
CA GLU A 91 11.00 13.24 -9.19
C GLU A 91 11.39 13.33 -10.67
N ILE A 92 12.51 12.72 -11.04
CA ILE A 92 12.88 12.56 -12.46
C ILE A 92 12.62 11.10 -12.84
N PRO A 93 11.73 10.79 -13.81
CA PRO A 93 11.65 9.45 -14.38
C PRO A 93 13.02 9.11 -14.97
N LEU A 94 13.48 7.85 -14.89
CA LEU A 94 14.78 7.42 -15.44
C LEU A 94 14.91 7.78 -16.94
N GLN A 95 15.40 8.99 -17.24
CA GLN A 95 15.63 9.53 -18.58
C GLN A 95 17.00 9.11 -19.13
N GLY A 96 17.41 7.87 -18.86
CA GLY A 96 18.60 7.30 -19.48
C GLY A 96 18.24 6.51 -20.73
N ASP A 97 19.14 6.49 -21.73
CA ASP A 97 19.03 5.59 -22.87
C ASP A 97 19.49 4.18 -22.50
N PHE A 98 18.70 3.53 -21.66
CA PHE A 98 18.90 2.14 -21.28
C PHE A 98 17.90 1.26 -22.03
N SER A 99 18.38 0.11 -22.50
CA SER A 99 17.49 -0.97 -22.93
C SER A 99 16.98 -1.75 -21.72
N ALA A 100 15.82 -2.38 -21.86
CA ALA A 100 15.30 -3.32 -20.87
C ALA A 100 16.31 -4.45 -20.59
N GLU A 101 17.00 -4.95 -21.63
CA GLU A 101 18.12 -5.89 -21.50
C GLU A 101 19.18 -5.40 -20.52
N HIS A 102 19.67 -4.17 -20.72
CA HIS A 102 20.74 -3.62 -19.90
C HIS A 102 20.31 -3.46 -18.44
N MET A 103 19.04 -3.09 -18.20
CA MET A 103 18.51 -2.98 -16.85
C MET A 103 18.40 -4.36 -16.18
N ILE A 104 17.79 -5.35 -16.85
CA ILE A 104 17.48 -6.65 -16.27
C ILE A 104 18.74 -7.51 -16.09
N PHE A 105 19.63 -7.53 -17.08
CA PHE A 105 20.88 -8.31 -17.01
C PHE A 105 21.99 -7.58 -16.27
N GLY A 106 21.86 -6.27 -16.04
CA GLY A 106 22.77 -5.49 -15.22
C GLY A 106 22.65 -5.77 -13.72
N VAL A 107 21.59 -6.46 -13.27
CA VAL A 107 21.42 -6.86 -11.87
C VAL A 107 22.19 -8.15 -11.59
N GLU A 108 23.14 -8.08 -10.65
CA GLU A 108 23.96 -9.20 -10.23
C GLU A 108 23.21 -10.14 -9.26
N GLY A 109 23.63 -11.41 -9.22
CA GLY A 109 23.12 -12.40 -8.26
C GLY A 109 21.68 -12.88 -8.52
N VAL A 110 21.14 -12.63 -9.70
CA VAL A 110 19.79 -13.07 -10.10
C VAL A 110 19.83 -14.50 -10.65
N ASP A 111 18.88 -15.33 -10.22
CA ASP A 111 18.65 -16.66 -10.79
C ASP A 111 18.18 -16.56 -12.26
N PRO A 112 18.92 -17.14 -13.23
CA PRO A 112 18.55 -17.12 -14.64
C PRO A 112 17.14 -17.64 -14.92
N VAL A 113 16.71 -18.70 -14.22
CA VAL A 113 15.39 -19.32 -14.43
C VAL A 113 14.28 -18.36 -14.04
N ARG A 114 14.44 -17.69 -12.90
CA ARG A 114 13.49 -16.67 -12.43
C ARG A 114 13.46 -15.47 -13.38
N ARG A 115 14.62 -15.00 -13.83
CA ARG A 115 14.71 -13.87 -14.77
C ARG A 115 13.96 -14.17 -16.06
N GLU A 116 14.20 -15.34 -16.66
CA GLU A 116 13.53 -15.77 -17.88
C GLU A 116 12.01 -15.88 -17.68
N LYS A 117 11.57 -16.51 -16.58
CA LYS A 117 10.14 -16.59 -16.21
C LYS A 117 9.48 -15.20 -16.13
N LEU A 118 10.14 -14.23 -15.49
CA LEU A 118 9.60 -12.87 -15.35
C LEU A 118 9.58 -12.10 -16.68
N ILE A 119 10.57 -12.29 -17.55
CA ILE A 119 10.60 -11.69 -18.89
C ILE A 119 9.44 -12.21 -19.74
N GLU A 120 9.21 -13.53 -19.71
CA GLU A 120 8.12 -14.18 -20.45
C GLU A 120 6.76 -13.77 -19.90
N LEU A 121 6.57 -13.85 -18.57
CA LEU A 121 5.31 -13.50 -17.90
C LEU A 121 4.86 -12.08 -18.17
N LEU A 122 5.80 -11.12 -18.12
CA LEU A 122 5.49 -9.70 -18.34
C LEU A 122 5.55 -9.30 -19.81
N ASP A 123 5.82 -10.25 -20.72
CA ASP A 123 5.95 -10.04 -22.16
C ASP A 123 6.87 -8.85 -22.47
N ILE A 124 8.10 -8.93 -21.95
CA ILE A 124 9.12 -7.88 -22.06
C ILE A 124 9.99 -8.14 -23.28
N ASP A 125 9.99 -7.19 -24.22
CA ASP A 125 11.00 -7.14 -25.27
C ASP A 125 12.27 -6.46 -24.74
N LEU A 126 13.36 -7.23 -24.70
CA LEU A 126 14.67 -6.79 -24.23
C LEU A 126 15.24 -5.60 -25.03
N GLN A 127 14.79 -5.38 -26.27
CA GLN A 127 15.21 -4.25 -27.11
C GLN A 127 14.48 -2.94 -26.79
N TRP A 128 13.46 -2.97 -25.92
CA TRP A 128 12.76 -1.78 -25.48
C TRP A 128 13.69 -0.73 -24.91
N ARG A 129 13.57 0.49 -25.41
CA ARG A 129 14.29 1.66 -24.90
C ARG A 129 13.41 2.42 -23.94
N MET A 130 13.86 2.59 -22.69
CA MET A 130 13.03 3.12 -21.59
C MET A 130 12.47 4.53 -21.85
N HIS A 131 13.12 5.30 -22.73
CA HIS A 131 12.68 6.63 -23.15
C HIS A 131 11.68 6.61 -24.35
N LYS A 132 11.44 5.46 -24.99
CA LYS A 132 10.54 5.31 -26.16
C LYS A 132 9.34 4.40 -25.92
N VAL A 133 9.37 3.60 -24.85
CA VAL A 133 8.26 2.71 -24.47
C VAL A 133 7.05 3.46 -23.96
N SER A 134 5.88 2.83 -24.05
CA SER A 134 4.67 3.29 -23.37
C SER A 134 4.82 3.16 -21.84
N ASP A 135 3.93 3.81 -21.08
CA ASP A 135 3.97 3.73 -19.62
C ASP A 135 3.68 2.31 -19.11
N GLY A 136 2.77 1.55 -19.75
CA GLY A 136 2.54 0.14 -19.42
C GLY A 136 3.74 -0.78 -19.71
N GLN A 137 4.45 -0.56 -20.83
CA GLN A 137 5.71 -1.26 -21.14
C GLN A 137 6.81 -0.91 -20.13
N ARG A 138 6.92 0.37 -19.78
CA ARG A 138 7.83 0.83 -18.72
C ARG A 138 7.48 0.17 -17.38
N ARG A 139 6.19 0.08 -17.04
CA ARG A 139 5.69 -0.55 -15.81
C ARG A 139 6.06 -2.02 -15.74
N ARG A 140 5.86 -2.77 -16.83
CA ARG A 140 6.28 -4.19 -16.94
C ARG A 140 7.77 -4.37 -16.61
N VAL A 141 8.65 -3.55 -17.20
CA VAL A 141 10.10 -3.60 -16.88
C VAL A 141 10.37 -3.26 -15.40
N GLN A 142 9.68 -2.28 -14.83
CA GLN A 142 9.83 -1.90 -13.42
C GLN A 142 9.40 -3.02 -12.46
N ILE A 143 8.26 -3.65 -12.74
CA ILE A 143 7.76 -4.80 -11.98
C ILE A 143 8.78 -5.94 -12.06
N CYS A 144 9.25 -6.28 -13.27
CA CYS A 144 10.28 -7.29 -13.46
C CYS A 144 11.49 -7.02 -12.58
N MET A 145 12.04 -5.79 -12.65
CA MET A 145 13.22 -5.39 -11.89
C MET A 145 13.06 -5.56 -10.38
N GLY A 146 11.90 -5.22 -9.82
CA GLY A 146 11.67 -5.37 -8.37
C GLY A 146 11.32 -6.80 -7.93
N LEU A 147 11.04 -7.72 -8.86
CA LEU A 147 10.78 -9.13 -8.59
C LEU A 147 11.98 -10.04 -8.93
N LEU A 148 13.09 -9.50 -9.48
CA LEU A 148 14.26 -10.29 -9.90
C LEU A 148 14.88 -11.11 -8.76
N HIS A 149 14.90 -10.57 -7.54
CA HIS A 149 15.32 -11.30 -6.36
C HIS A 149 14.12 -11.90 -5.63
N PRO A 150 14.26 -13.11 -5.05
CA PRO A 150 13.23 -13.66 -4.19
C PRO A 150 13.08 -12.80 -2.92
N TYR A 151 11.85 -12.71 -2.42
CA TYR A 151 11.48 -11.94 -1.23
C TYR A 151 10.79 -12.85 -0.21
N LYS A 152 10.87 -12.49 1.07
CA LYS A 152 10.04 -13.08 2.12
C LYS A 152 8.77 -12.27 2.36
N VAL A 153 8.87 -10.94 2.21
CA VAL A 153 7.75 -10.02 2.29
C VAL A 153 7.75 -9.11 1.06
N LEU A 154 6.63 -9.05 0.35
CA LEU A 154 6.42 -8.14 -0.77
C LEU A 154 5.26 -7.20 -0.47
N LEU A 155 5.52 -5.90 -0.60
CA LEU A 155 4.55 -4.84 -0.43
C LEU A 155 4.20 -4.28 -1.82
N LEU A 156 2.95 -4.44 -2.23
CA LEU A 156 2.44 -4.02 -3.54
C LEU A 156 1.48 -2.84 -3.35
N ASP A 157 1.75 -1.74 -4.03
CA ASP A 157 0.97 -0.51 -3.98
C ASP A 157 0.48 -0.16 -5.40
N GLU A 158 -0.79 -0.47 -5.67
CA GLU A 158 -1.47 -0.22 -6.95
C GLU A 158 -0.67 -0.68 -8.18
N VAL A 159 -0.01 -1.83 -8.06
CA VAL A 159 1.00 -2.25 -9.04
C VAL A 159 0.42 -2.65 -10.40
N THR A 160 -0.83 -3.13 -10.41
CA THR A 160 -1.46 -3.68 -11.61
C THR A 160 -2.38 -2.71 -12.36
N VAL A 161 -2.46 -1.44 -11.97
CA VAL A 161 -3.37 -0.46 -12.58
C VAL A 161 -3.03 -0.25 -14.06
N ASP A 162 -1.74 -0.13 -14.39
CA ASP A 162 -1.26 0.11 -15.76
C ASP A 162 -1.00 -1.18 -16.57
N LEU A 163 -1.36 -2.35 -16.03
CA LEU A 163 -1.25 -3.62 -16.73
C LEU A 163 -2.56 -3.96 -17.44
N ASP A 164 -2.46 -4.55 -18.62
CA ASP A 164 -3.60 -5.17 -19.28
C ASP A 164 -4.13 -6.38 -18.48
N VAL A 165 -5.34 -6.82 -18.81
CA VAL A 165 -6.05 -7.86 -18.05
C VAL A 165 -5.29 -9.18 -18.04
N VAL A 166 -4.65 -9.56 -19.15
CA VAL A 166 -3.93 -10.85 -19.23
C VAL A 166 -2.66 -10.80 -18.39
N ALA A 167 -1.82 -9.80 -18.60
CA ALA A 167 -0.58 -9.63 -17.82
C ALA A 167 -0.85 -9.49 -16.31
N ARG A 168 -1.97 -8.88 -15.93
CA ARG A 168 -2.41 -8.81 -14.53
C ARG A 168 -2.72 -10.19 -13.96
N MET A 169 -3.50 -11.01 -14.66
CA MET A 169 -3.87 -12.35 -14.19
C MET A 169 -2.63 -13.24 -14.05
N ASP A 170 -1.76 -13.23 -15.07
CA ASP A 170 -0.51 -14.00 -15.02
C ASP A 170 0.38 -13.58 -13.84
N LEU A 171 0.45 -12.27 -13.55
CA LEU A 171 1.19 -11.75 -12.40
C LEU A 171 0.58 -12.16 -11.05
N LEU A 172 -0.76 -12.17 -10.93
CA LEU A 172 -1.43 -12.66 -9.73
C LEU A 172 -1.21 -14.16 -9.52
N ASP A 173 -1.23 -14.96 -10.58
CA ASP A 173 -0.92 -16.39 -10.52
C ASP A 173 0.53 -16.62 -10.08
N PHE A 174 1.48 -15.83 -10.59
CA PHE A 174 2.86 -15.86 -10.11
C PHE A 174 2.99 -15.51 -8.62
N PHE A 175 2.27 -14.49 -8.15
CA PHE A 175 2.26 -14.15 -6.72
C PHE A 175 1.70 -15.27 -5.86
N LYS A 176 0.64 -15.93 -6.34
CA LYS A 176 0.08 -17.10 -5.67
C LYS A 176 1.08 -18.24 -5.57
N GLU A 177 1.79 -18.56 -6.65
CA GLU A 177 2.85 -19.57 -6.65
C GLU A 177 3.98 -19.21 -5.66
N GLU A 178 4.41 -17.95 -5.62
CA GLU A 178 5.45 -17.51 -4.67
C GLU A 178 5.01 -17.63 -3.21
N CYS A 179 3.73 -17.36 -2.91
CA CYS A 179 3.16 -17.59 -1.59
C CYS A 179 3.10 -19.09 -1.25
N GLU A 180 2.60 -19.93 -2.15
CA GLU A 180 2.36 -21.36 -1.91
C GLU A 180 3.66 -22.19 -1.88
N GLU A 181 4.60 -21.92 -2.78
CA GLU A 181 5.84 -22.70 -2.92
C GLU A 181 6.98 -22.19 -2.03
N ARG A 182 7.10 -20.87 -1.85
CA ARG A 182 8.22 -20.25 -1.10
C ARG A 182 7.83 -19.72 0.27
N GLY A 183 6.54 -19.68 0.60
CA GLY A 183 6.06 -19.10 1.85
C GLY A 183 6.23 -17.59 1.92
N ALA A 184 6.25 -16.90 0.78
CA ALA A 184 6.30 -15.45 0.76
C ALA A 184 5.00 -14.86 1.33
N THR A 185 5.12 -13.73 2.03
CA THR A 185 3.97 -12.93 2.49
C THR A 185 3.81 -11.71 1.59
N ILE A 186 2.63 -11.54 1.00
CA ILE A 186 2.35 -10.42 0.10
C ILE A 186 1.26 -9.55 0.72
N VAL A 187 1.55 -8.26 0.89
CA VAL A 187 0.56 -7.26 1.28
C VAL A 187 0.24 -6.43 0.05
N TYR A 188 -0.98 -6.56 -0.45
CA TYR A 188 -1.41 -5.85 -1.65
C TYR A 188 -2.46 -4.78 -1.34
N ALA A 189 -2.05 -3.51 -1.45
CA ALA A 189 -2.98 -2.39 -1.49
C ALA A 189 -3.46 -2.17 -2.92
N THR A 190 -4.75 -2.38 -3.15
CA THR A 190 -5.39 -2.04 -4.41
C THR A 190 -6.86 -1.65 -4.26
N HIS A 191 -7.37 -0.86 -5.20
CA HIS A 191 -8.79 -0.61 -5.43
C HIS A 191 -9.43 -1.54 -6.48
N ILE A 192 -8.64 -2.44 -7.08
CA ILE A 192 -9.07 -3.38 -8.11
C ILE A 192 -9.18 -4.78 -7.51
N PHE A 193 -10.40 -5.30 -7.38
CA PHE A 193 -10.65 -6.59 -6.72
C PHE A 193 -10.70 -7.80 -7.67
N ASP A 194 -10.63 -7.56 -8.98
CA ASP A 194 -10.73 -8.61 -10.00
C ASP A 194 -9.58 -9.62 -9.87
N GLY A 195 -9.94 -10.90 -9.73
CA GLY A 195 -8.97 -11.99 -9.57
C GLY A 195 -8.38 -12.15 -8.17
N LEU A 196 -8.71 -11.27 -7.20
CA LEU A 196 -8.18 -11.39 -5.84
C LEU A 196 -8.81 -12.54 -5.04
N GLU A 197 -10.04 -12.92 -5.37
CA GLU A 197 -10.82 -13.93 -4.64
C GLU A 197 -10.17 -15.31 -4.53
N THR A 198 -9.33 -15.68 -5.50
CA THR A 198 -8.75 -17.02 -5.63
C THR A 198 -7.39 -17.17 -4.96
N TRP A 199 -6.79 -16.05 -4.49
CA TRP A 199 -5.46 -16.04 -3.90
C TRP A 199 -5.40 -15.30 -2.55
N ALA A 200 -6.22 -14.26 -2.33
CA ALA A 200 -6.19 -13.48 -1.10
C ALA A 200 -6.73 -14.29 0.10
N THR A 201 -5.96 -14.30 1.20
CA THR A 201 -6.33 -15.01 2.43
C THR A 201 -7.08 -14.13 3.42
N ASP A 202 -6.68 -12.86 3.50
CA ASP A 202 -7.14 -11.88 4.48
C ASP A 202 -7.50 -10.59 3.74
N LEU A 203 -8.58 -9.95 4.19
CA LEU A 203 -9.03 -8.66 3.70
C LEU A 203 -8.98 -7.65 4.83
N VAL A 204 -8.29 -6.54 4.55
CA VAL A 204 -8.13 -5.44 5.48
C VAL A 204 -8.71 -4.19 4.87
N TYR A 205 -9.63 -3.54 5.59
CA TYR A 205 -10.26 -2.29 5.17
C TYR A 205 -9.81 -1.15 6.09
N ILE A 206 -9.23 -0.12 5.48
CA ILE A 206 -8.71 1.08 6.13
C ILE A 206 -9.44 2.27 5.56
N GLN A 207 -9.85 3.18 6.44
CA GLN A 207 -10.49 4.44 6.07
C GLN A 207 -10.05 5.53 7.04
N ASP A 208 -9.68 6.70 6.49
CA ASP A 208 -9.20 7.86 7.24
C ASP A 208 -8.04 7.53 8.20
N GLY A 209 -7.14 6.65 7.77
CA GLY A 209 -6.00 6.20 8.57
C GLY A 209 -6.36 5.23 9.72
N VAL A 210 -7.59 4.75 9.79
CA VAL A 210 -8.06 3.83 10.82
C VAL A 210 -8.42 2.47 10.22
N LEU A 211 -7.90 1.40 10.83
CA LEU A 211 -8.32 0.03 10.54
C LEU A 211 -9.80 -0.15 10.94
N LYS A 212 -10.68 -0.33 9.96
CA LYS A 212 -12.10 -0.55 10.19
C LYS A 212 -12.44 -2.04 10.30
N ARG A 213 -11.81 -2.87 9.47
CA ARG A 213 -12.03 -4.32 9.44
C ARG A 213 -10.76 -5.09 9.08
N SER A 214 -10.66 -6.30 9.61
CA SER A 214 -9.67 -7.31 9.26
C SER A 214 -10.36 -8.67 9.38
N GLU A 215 -10.61 -9.33 8.25
CA GLU A 215 -11.35 -10.58 8.19
C GLU A 215 -10.69 -11.55 7.21
N LYS A 216 -10.76 -12.85 7.49
CA LYS A 216 -10.29 -13.90 6.57
C LYS A 216 -11.29 -14.09 5.44
N LEU A 217 -10.81 -14.07 4.20
CA LEU A 217 -11.66 -14.17 3.01
C LEU A 217 -12.55 -15.43 2.99
N PRO A 218 -12.04 -16.64 3.33
CA PRO A 218 -12.85 -17.85 3.36
C PRO A 218 -13.95 -17.85 4.44
N GLU A 219 -13.79 -17.04 5.47
CA GLU A 219 -14.71 -16.96 6.61
C GLU A 219 -15.82 -15.92 6.40
N LEU A 220 -15.71 -15.08 5.36
CA LEU A 220 -16.71 -14.07 5.02
C LEU A 220 -18.02 -14.72 4.55
N PRO A 221 -19.11 -14.66 5.34
CA PRO A 221 -20.40 -15.23 4.93
C PRO A 221 -21.01 -14.46 3.74
N GLU A 222 -20.67 -13.19 3.61
CA GLU A 222 -21.14 -12.28 2.57
C GLU A 222 -20.60 -12.69 1.19
N LEU A 223 -19.37 -13.22 1.13
CA LEU A 223 -18.76 -13.67 -0.11
C LEU A 223 -19.47 -14.89 -0.71
N LYS A 224 -20.08 -15.74 0.13
CA LYS A 224 -20.89 -16.88 -0.33
C LYS A 224 -22.19 -16.48 -1.02
N SER A 225 -22.67 -15.27 -0.75
CA SER A 225 -23.94 -14.75 -1.26
C SER A 225 -23.75 -13.68 -2.34
N ALA A 226 -22.56 -13.09 -2.42
CA ALA A 226 -22.19 -12.05 -3.36
C ALA A 226 -21.64 -12.64 -4.67
N PRO A 227 -21.78 -11.94 -5.80
CA PRO A 227 -21.25 -12.40 -7.08
C PRO A 227 -19.73 -12.27 -7.19
N ASN A 228 -19.13 -11.31 -6.46
CA ASN A 228 -17.70 -11.06 -6.41
C ASN A 228 -17.32 -10.25 -5.16
N LEU A 229 -16.03 -10.18 -4.87
CA LEU A 229 -15.43 -9.44 -3.77
C LEU A 229 -15.73 -7.94 -3.86
N LEU A 230 -15.72 -7.38 -5.07
CA LEU A 230 -16.06 -5.98 -5.31
C LEU A 230 -17.45 -5.65 -4.74
N SER A 231 -18.44 -6.52 -4.92
CA SER A 231 -19.81 -6.30 -4.43
C SER A 231 -19.87 -6.29 -2.90
N VAL A 232 -19.07 -7.12 -2.22
CA VAL A 232 -18.97 -7.14 -0.76
C VAL A 232 -18.38 -5.82 -0.26
N VAL A 233 -17.25 -5.41 -0.84
CA VAL A 233 -16.58 -4.16 -0.47
C VAL A 233 -17.45 -2.94 -0.81
N GLU A 234 -18.13 -2.94 -1.95
CA GLU A 234 -19.05 -1.88 -2.35
C GLU A 234 -20.19 -1.71 -1.32
N ASN A 235 -20.77 -2.82 -0.83
CA ASN A 235 -21.80 -2.77 0.19
C ASN A 235 -21.28 -2.13 1.49
N TRP A 236 -20.04 -2.45 1.90
CA TRP A 236 -19.41 -1.82 3.07
C TRP A 236 -19.27 -0.31 2.87
N LEU A 237 -18.66 0.10 1.75
CA LEU A 237 -18.44 1.51 1.40
C LEU A 237 -19.76 2.31 1.36
N ARG A 238 -20.82 1.73 0.78
CA ARG A 238 -22.16 2.37 0.68
C ARG A 238 -22.88 2.44 2.02
N SER A 239 -22.74 1.42 2.87
CA SER A 239 -23.35 1.40 4.19
C SER A 239 -22.82 2.53 5.07
N GLU A 240 -21.53 2.82 4.98
CA GLU A 240 -20.85 3.86 5.77
C GLU A 240 -21.18 5.27 5.27
N THR A 241 -21.18 5.51 3.96
CA THR A 241 -21.61 6.82 3.41
C THR A 241 -23.07 7.15 3.76
N THR A 242 -23.91 6.13 3.92
CA THR A 242 -25.31 6.31 4.35
C THR A 242 -25.40 6.65 5.84
N ILE A 243 -24.50 6.11 6.67
CA ILE A 243 -24.40 6.41 8.11
C ILE A 243 -23.89 7.85 8.30
N GLU A 244 -22.87 8.27 7.56
CA GLU A 244 -22.35 9.64 7.64
C GLU A 244 -23.38 10.69 7.24
N LYS A 245 -24.14 10.45 6.17
CA LYS A 245 -25.24 11.34 5.75
C LYS A 245 -26.38 11.42 6.77
N LYS A 246 -26.53 10.42 7.63
CA LYS A 246 -27.52 10.40 8.72
C LYS A 246 -27.03 11.06 10.01
N LYS A 247 -25.73 11.36 10.14
CA LYS A 247 -25.19 12.07 11.30
C LYS A 247 -25.67 13.53 11.24
N PRO A 248 -26.51 14.00 12.17
CA PRO A 248 -26.99 15.38 12.11
C PRO A 248 -25.80 16.32 12.28
N LEU A 249 -25.63 17.25 11.33
CA LEU A 249 -24.64 18.31 11.44
C LEU A 249 -24.86 19.05 12.78
N PRO A 250 -23.81 19.22 13.63
CA PRO A 250 -23.94 20.07 14.79
C PRO A 250 -24.35 21.47 14.31
N ALA A 251 -25.40 22.01 14.92
CA ALA A 251 -25.93 23.32 14.53
C ALA A 251 -24.78 24.35 14.56
N PRO A 252 -24.60 25.16 13.50
CA PRO A 252 -23.53 26.13 13.48
C PRO A 252 -23.68 27.06 14.69
N PRO A 253 -22.60 27.37 15.41
CA PRO A 253 -22.66 28.34 16.50
C PRO A 253 -23.22 29.65 15.94
N LYS A 254 -24.23 30.21 16.62
CA LYS A 254 -24.81 31.51 16.28
C LYS A 254 -23.74 32.59 16.48
N VAL A 255 -22.92 32.83 15.47
CA VAL A 255 -21.99 33.96 15.44
C VAL A 255 -22.83 35.23 15.27
N GLN A 256 -22.89 36.05 16.32
CA GLN A 256 -23.42 37.40 16.25
C GLN A 256 -22.55 38.19 15.28
N LYS A 257 -23.09 38.50 14.10
CA LYS A 257 -22.44 39.37 13.11
C LYS A 257 -22.39 40.79 13.65
N SER A 258 -21.22 41.21 14.13
CA SER A 258 -20.80 42.61 14.03
C SER A 258 -19.74 42.67 12.93
N SER A 259 -20.14 43.18 11.77
CA SER A 259 -19.24 43.64 10.71
C SER A 259 -19.29 45.15 10.75
N PRO A 260 -18.13 45.82 10.61
CA PRO A 260 -17.98 46.57 9.38
C PRO A 260 -16.55 46.42 8.85
N PHE A 261 -16.36 45.79 7.69
CA PHE A 261 -15.38 46.16 6.64
C PHE A 261 -15.48 45.16 5.46
N VAL A 262 -16.32 45.55 4.49
CA VAL A 262 -16.11 45.61 3.03
C VAL A 262 -15.23 44.53 2.32
N SER A 263 -15.95 43.75 1.48
CA SER A 263 -15.62 43.17 0.16
C SER A 263 -14.29 42.45 -0.12
N SER A 264 -14.38 41.14 -0.36
CA SER A 264 -13.49 40.38 -1.27
C SER A 264 -14.32 39.80 -2.42
N PRO A 265 -13.87 39.90 -3.70
CA PRO A 265 -14.70 39.58 -4.87
C PRO A 265 -14.58 38.14 -5.40
N PHE A 266 -13.94 37.19 -4.71
CA PHE A 266 -13.81 35.82 -5.22
C PHE A 266 -14.90 34.90 -4.67
N GLN A 267 -16.03 34.95 -5.37
CA GLN A 267 -17.20 34.09 -5.21
C GLN A 267 -16.91 32.73 -5.88
N SER A 268 -17.15 31.64 -5.13
CA SER A 268 -17.40 30.25 -5.53
C SER A 268 -17.27 29.86 -7.02
N SER A 269 -16.51 28.80 -7.31
CA SER A 269 -16.85 27.92 -8.44
C SER A 269 -16.67 26.43 -8.09
N ARG A 270 -17.80 25.78 -7.79
CA ARG A 270 -17.96 24.33 -7.92
C ARG A 270 -17.81 24.00 -9.40
N HIS A 271 -16.85 23.16 -9.76
CA HIS A 271 -16.72 22.64 -11.13
C HIS A 271 -17.24 21.20 -11.17
N MET A 272 -18.20 20.95 -12.07
CA MET A 272 -18.55 19.63 -12.58
C MET A 272 -18.02 19.53 -14.00
N ALA A 273 -17.41 18.42 -14.36
CA ALA A 273 -17.13 18.07 -15.75
C ALA A 273 -17.81 16.74 -16.08
N TYR A 274 -18.53 16.70 -17.20
CA TYR A 274 -18.96 15.49 -17.88
C TYR A 274 -18.17 15.39 -19.17
N PHE A 275 -17.73 14.18 -19.52
CA PHE A 275 -17.25 13.86 -20.86
C PHE A 275 -18.03 12.65 -21.42
N ARG A 276 -18.18 12.63 -22.74
CA ARG A 276 -19.05 11.74 -23.51
C ARG A 276 -18.46 10.35 -23.68
#